data_AF-A0A7Y9EHB4-F1
#
_entry.id   AF-A0A7Y9EHB4-F1
#
_cell.length_a   1.000
_cell.length_b   1.000
_cell.length_c   1.000
_cell.angle_alpha   90.00
_cell.angle_beta   90.00
_cell.angle_gamma   90.00
#
_symmetry.space_group_name_H-M   'P 1'
#
loop_
_entity.id
_entity.type
_entity.pdbx_description
1 polymer ?
#
loop_
_entity_poly.entity_id
_entity_poly.type
_entity_poly.pdbx_seq_one_letter_code
_entity_poly.pdbx_strand_id
1 'polypeptide(L)'
;MDEAEASEHLWREHVRRRITAEQDRDTLARLIEYDADPFEVELYELAADPRTLLIDRAQRRRAGQHERHVRRLKERRSRSDR
;
A
#
# COMPACT_ATOMS: atom_id res chain seq x y z
N MET A 1 16.73 17.83 6.30
CA MET A 1 16.00 16.56 6.11
C MET A 1 16.79 15.82 5.05
N ASP A 2 17.15 14.56 5.31
CA ASP A 2 17.87 13.74 4.33
C ASP A 2 16.93 13.44 3.13
N GLU A 3 17.47 13.46 1.90
CA GLU A 3 16.70 13.18 0.68
C GLU A 3 16.12 11.77 0.72
N ALA A 4 16.87 10.81 1.28
CA ALA A 4 16.40 9.45 1.48
C ALA A 4 15.21 9.38 2.45
N GLU A 5 15.24 10.19 3.52
CA GLU A 5 14.17 10.24 4.51
C GLU A 5 12.89 10.88 3.94
N ALA A 6 13.03 11.94 3.14
CA ALA A 6 11.92 12.59 2.44
C ALA A 6 11.27 11.64 1.41
N SER A 7 12.10 10.94 0.62
CA SER A 7 11.63 9.94 -0.35
C SER A 7 10.91 8.78 0.34
N GLU A 8 11.45 8.28 1.46
CA GLU A 8 10.80 7.21 2.22
C GLU A 8 9.46 7.66 2.83
N HIS A 9 9.37 8.91 3.30
CA HIS A 9 8.11 9.48 3.78
C HIS A 9 7.04 9.53 2.67
N LEU A 10 7.39 10.05 1.49
CA LEU A 10 6.49 10.11 0.33
C LEU A 10 6.06 8.71 -0.11
N TRP A 11 6.97 7.74 -0.13
CA TRP A 11 6.65 6.36 -0.44
C TRP A 11 5.62 5.77 0.54
N ARG A 12 5.80 5.97 1.84
CA ARG A 12 4.84 5.48 2.86
C ARG A 12 3.47 6.13 2.70
N GLU A 13 3.42 7.43 2.43
CA GLU A 13 2.16 8.16 2.19
C GLU A 13 1.45 7.62 0.95
N HIS A 14 2.19 7.39 -0.14
CA HIS A 14 1.65 6.81 -1.36
C HIS A 14 1.10 5.39 -1.14
N VAL A 15 1.85 4.50 -0.49
CA VAL A 15 1.43 3.12 -0.18
C VAL A 15 0.14 3.09 0.66
N ARG A 16 -0.07 4.10 1.53
CA ARG A 16 -1.30 4.21 2.31
C ARG A 16 -2.52 4.64 1.49
N ARG A 17 -2.33 5.56 0.55
CA ARG A 17 -3.44 6.18 -0.20
C ARG A 17 -3.85 5.39 -1.43
N ARG A 18 -2.92 4.65 -2.04
CA ARG A 18 -3.25 3.86 -3.24
C ARG A 18 -4.28 2.77 -2.93
N ILE A 19 -5.01 2.34 -3.95
CA ILE A 19 -5.86 1.15 -3.90
C ILE A 19 -5.03 -0.10 -3.59
N THR A 20 -5.63 -1.11 -2.95
CA THR A 20 -4.96 -2.39 -2.72
C THR A 20 -4.90 -3.18 -4.03
N ALA A 21 -3.89 -4.03 -4.19
CA ALA A 21 -3.85 -4.95 -5.34
C ALA A 21 -5.08 -5.89 -5.36
N GLU A 22 -5.64 -6.20 -4.20
CA GLU A 22 -6.88 -7.00 -4.08
C GLU A 22 -8.10 -6.24 -4.58
N GLN A 23 -8.26 -4.97 -4.22
CA GLN A 23 -9.34 -4.12 -4.72
C GLN A 23 -9.23 -3.88 -6.21
N ASP A 24 -8.00 -3.71 -6.72
CA ASP A 24 -7.73 -3.54 -8.14
C ASP A 24 -8.12 -4.80 -8.91
N ARG A 25 -7.65 -5.97 -8.45
CA ARG A 25 -8.07 -7.29 -8.95
C ARG A 25 -9.59 -7.46 -8.93
N ASP A 26 -10.26 -7.13 -7.83
CA ASP A 26 -11.72 -7.28 -7.70
C ASP A 26 -12.49 -6.32 -8.60
N THR A 27 -11.92 -5.15 -8.89
CA THR A 27 -12.48 -4.18 -9.84
C THR A 27 -12.33 -4.69 -11.27
N LEU A 28 -11.14 -5.16 -11.63
CA LEU A 28 -10.85 -5.73 -12.95
C LEU A 28 -11.69 -6.99 -13.22
N ALA A 29 -11.91 -7.84 -12.22
CA ALA A 29 -12.79 -9.00 -12.36
C ALA A 29 -14.19 -8.62 -12.83
N ARG A 30 -14.75 -7.52 -12.29
CA ARG A 30 -16.08 -7.02 -12.66
C ARG A 30 -16.11 -6.40 -14.06
N LEU A 31 -15.02 -5.76 -14.49
CA LEU A 31 -14.90 -5.20 -15.83
C LEU A 31 -14.80 -6.30 -16.88
N ILE A 32 -13.99 -7.34 -16.61
CA ILE A 32 -13.84 -8.52 -17.46
C ILE A 32 -15.14 -9.29 -17.59
N GLU A 33 -15.93 -9.40 -16.51
CA GLU A 33 -17.27 -10.01 -16.57
C GLU A 33 -18.20 -9.28 -17.55
N TYR A 34 -17.98 -7.99 -17.80
CA TYR A 34 -18.83 -7.16 -18.66
C TYR A 34 -18.40 -7.18 -20.14
N ASP A 35 -17.11 -7.00 -20.45
CA ASP A 35 -16.63 -6.85 -21.84
C ASP A 35 -15.36 -7.66 -22.18
N ALA A 36 -14.78 -8.37 -21.20
CA ALA A 36 -13.60 -9.23 -21.35
C ALA A 36 -12.50 -8.64 -22.25
N ASP A 37 -12.25 -7.34 -22.14
CA ASP A 37 -11.25 -6.65 -22.95
C ASP A 37 -9.87 -7.26 -22.71
N PRO A 38 -9.09 -7.60 -23.77
CA PRO A 38 -7.81 -8.27 -23.60
C PRO A 38 -6.81 -7.51 -22.72
N PHE A 39 -6.82 -6.17 -22.76
CA PHE A 39 -5.92 -5.38 -21.93
C PHE A 39 -6.34 -5.41 -20.46
N GLU A 40 -7.64 -5.37 -20.18
CA GLU A 40 -8.16 -5.54 -18.81
C GLU A 40 -7.86 -6.94 -18.25
N VAL A 41 -7.93 -7.98 -19.09
CA VAL A 41 -7.55 -9.35 -18.72
C VAL A 41 -6.07 -9.42 -18.33
N GLU A 42 -5.16 -8.83 -19.12
CA GLU A 42 -3.73 -8.79 -18.77
C GLU A 42 -3.48 -8.06 -17.44
N LEU A 43 -4.17 -6.94 -17.20
CA LEU A 43 -4.08 -6.22 -15.94
C LEU A 43 -4.60 -7.05 -14.77
N TYR A 44 -5.71 -7.78 -14.96
CA TYR A 44 -6.25 -8.66 -13.94
C TYR A 44 -5.28 -9.77 -13.59
N GLU A 45 -4.67 -10.42 -14.58
CA GLU A 45 -3.68 -11.48 -14.34
C GLU A 45 -2.49 -10.96 -13.52
N LEU A 46 -2.00 -9.77 -13.83
CA LEU A 46 -0.93 -9.12 -13.07
C LEU A 46 -1.36 -8.78 -11.64
N ALA A 47 -2.57 -8.26 -11.44
CA ALA A 47 -3.11 -7.92 -10.12
C ALA A 47 -3.47 -9.17 -9.29
N ALA A 48 -3.86 -10.25 -9.95
CA ALA A 48 -4.19 -11.54 -9.36
C ALA A 48 -2.95 -12.38 -9.01
N ASP A 49 -1.78 -12.07 -9.60
CA ASP A 49 -0.53 -12.75 -9.31
C ASP A 49 -0.25 -12.82 -7.80
N PRO A 50 -0.07 -14.02 -7.22
CA PRO A 50 0.17 -14.16 -5.79
C PRO A 50 1.36 -13.36 -5.27
N ARG A 51 2.39 -13.16 -6.10
CA ARG A 51 3.56 -12.37 -5.72
C ARG A 51 3.24 -10.88 -5.69
N THR A 52 2.48 -10.35 -6.65
CA THR A 52 1.93 -8.97 -6.59
C THR A 52 1.17 -8.73 -5.29
N LEU A 53 0.24 -9.64 -4.94
CA LEU A 53 -0.56 -9.54 -3.71
C LEU A 53 0.32 -9.57 -2.44
N LEU A 54 1.31 -10.46 -2.41
CA LEU A 54 2.23 -10.59 -1.27
C LEU A 54 3.07 -9.31 -1.09
N ILE A 55 3.55 -8.73 -2.19
CA ILE A 55 4.34 -7.49 -2.16
C ILE A 55 3.49 -6.32 -1.66
N ASP A 56 2.26 -6.12 -2.18
CA ASP A 56 1.39 -5.04 -1.72
C ASP A 56 1.11 -5.12 -0.21
N ARG A 57 0.74 -6.32 0.27
CA ARG A 57 0.51 -6.58 1.70
C ARG A 57 1.76 -6.29 2.54
N ALA A 58 2.94 -6.71 2.09
CA ALA A 58 4.20 -6.47 2.79
C ALA A 58 4.55 -4.98 2.88
N GLN A 59 4.39 -4.25 1.78
CA GLN A 59 4.62 -2.80 1.72
C GLN A 59 3.69 -2.05 2.68
N ARG A 60 2.40 -2.37 2.65
CA ARG A 60 1.40 -1.79 3.56
C ARG A 60 1.69 -2.10 5.02
N ARG A 61 2.08 -3.35 5.33
CA ARG A 61 2.49 -3.75 6.68
C ARG A 61 3.68 -2.94 7.16
N ARG A 62 4.71 -2.76 6.32
CA ARG A 62 5.91 -1.97 6.64
C ARG A 62 5.55 -0.50 6.89
N ALA A 63 4.75 0.10 6.02
CA ALA A 63 4.27 1.48 6.19
C ALA A 63 3.49 1.66 7.50
N GLY A 64 2.55 0.75 7.80
CA GLY A 64 1.76 0.80 9.04
C GLY A 64 2.58 0.52 10.31
N GLN A 65 3.61 -0.32 10.25
CA GLN A 65 4.53 -0.52 11.37
C GLN A 65 5.28 0.77 11.72
N HIS A 66 5.76 1.51 10.72
CA HIS A 66 6.42 2.78 10.91
C HIS A 66 5.48 3.81 11.57
N GLU A 67 4.25 3.93 11.10
CA GLU A 67 3.26 4.83 11.71
C GLU A 67 3.00 4.51 13.20
N ARG A 68 2.85 3.22 13.53
CA ARG A 68 2.72 2.79 14.93
C ARG A 68 3.96 3.12 15.75
N HIS A 69 5.15 3.00 15.17
CA HIS A 69 6.40 3.37 15.82
C HIS A 69 6.46 4.88 16.11
N VAL A 70 6.20 5.72 15.12
CA VAL A 70 6.17 7.18 15.27
C VAL A 70 5.15 7.62 16.31
N ARG A 71 3.94 7.03 16.29
CA ARG A 71 2.92 7.32 17.29
C ARG A 71 3.38 7.00 18.71
N ARG A 72 4.00 5.83 18.92
CA ARG A 72 4.57 5.45 20.23
C ARG A 72 5.67 6.40 20.70
N LEU A 73 6.51 6.90 19.80
CA LEU A 73 7.52 7.90 20.15
C LEU A 73 6.89 9.22 20.62
N LYS A 74 5.87 9.71 19.90
CA LYS A 74 5.11 10.91 20.30
C LYS A 74 4.44 10.73 21.67
N GLU A 75 3.81 9.59 21.90
CA GLU A 75 3.17 9.25 23.18
C GLU A 75 4.18 9.18 24.33
N ARG A 76 5.40 8.67 24.09
CA ARG A 76 6.47 8.63 25.10
C ARG A 76 6.96 10.04 25.45
N ARG A 77 7.22 10.88 24.45
CA ARG A 77 7.65 12.26 24.66
C ARG A 77 6.63 13.07 25.47
N SER A 78 5.35 12.96 25.12
CA SER A 78 4.27 13.63 25.86
C SER A 78 4.13 13.17 27.33
N ARG A 79 4.60 11.96 27.67
CA ARG A 79 4.63 11.47 29.05
C ARG A 79 5.86 11.92 29.83
N SER A 80 6.95 12.25 29.16
CA SER A 80 8.18 12.77 29.78
C SER A 80 8.17 14.28 29.97
N ASP A 81 7.42 15.02 29.16
CA ASP A 81 7.22 16.47 29.28
C ASP A 81 6.13 16.85 30.31
N ARG A 82 5.60 15.88 31.07
CA ARG A 82 4.59 16.04 32.14
C ARG A 82 5.20 15.66 33.49
#